data_AF-A0A962FMC8-F1
#
_entry.id   AF-A0A962FMC8-F1
#
_cell.length_a   1.000
_cell.length_b   1.000
_cell.length_c   1.000
_cell.angle_alpha   90.00
_cell.angle_beta   90.00
_cell.angle_gamma   90.00
#
_symmetry.space_group_name_H-M   'P 1'
#
loop_
_entity.id
_entity.type
_entity.pdbx_description
1 polymer ?
#
loop_
_entity_poly.entity_id
_entity_poly.type
_entity_poly.pdbx_seq_one_letter_code
_entity_poly.pdbx_strand_id
1 'polypeptide(L)'
;EKAQSQNIGIMRTPMGFAMAPMHEGKIVKPEIYNQLPEPVRREIEGKIGTLQKELEEILARMPKADKERGARLRELNEEFAAIAVREALDDLKSEFGDLAHVVAYLDAAEADLIRNVGLFLMASGEENELVRQPVDTARDARFRRYMVNLVVSNGGEGAPLIEELNPIYGNLIGRIEHIAQMGALLTDFLLIKPGALHRANGGYLLLDARKLLLSPFAWEALKRSLKSACIKIEMPAESMGLITTQSLEPEPIPLSVKIVLLGDRELYYMLSAYDPDFDRLFKVQADFDDTIARSSDNDMAYARLISSIVTEHRLKPVDAGGVARLIEEGSRLADDNQRMTIQIGRIADILREANFWAGEAGRGEITRNDIARAVHERIQRADRLRDRSQETIDRGIVLIDTSGTKVGQINGLSVLSLGEFAFGRPSRITARVRMGSGRVTDIEREVKLGGPLHSKGVMILWGFL
;
A
#
# COMPACT_ATOMS: atom_id res chain seq x y z
N GLU A 1 -2.23 29.23 69.68
CA GLU A 1 -1.51 29.97 70.73
C GLU A 1 -2.01 31.41 70.91
N LYS A 2 -1.92 32.31 69.92
CA LYS A 2 -2.43 33.71 70.04
C LYS A 2 -3.92 33.78 70.44
N ALA A 3 -4.79 32.98 69.82
CA ALA A 3 -6.21 32.91 70.20
C ALA A 3 -6.42 32.40 71.64
N GLN A 4 -5.67 31.38 72.06
CA GLN A 4 -5.73 30.85 73.43
C GLN A 4 -5.28 31.88 74.48
N SER A 5 -4.26 32.71 74.18
CA SER A 5 -3.81 33.79 75.08
C SER A 5 -4.85 34.90 75.27
N GLN A 6 -5.80 35.02 74.35
CA GLN A 6 -6.94 35.94 74.43
C GLN A 6 -8.22 35.26 74.89
N ASN A 7 -8.13 34.04 75.45
CA ASN A 7 -9.29 33.28 75.92
C ASN A 7 -10.29 32.98 74.78
N ILE A 8 -9.81 32.63 73.58
CA ILE A 8 -10.62 32.27 72.41
C ILE A 8 -10.11 30.92 71.83
N GLY A 9 -11.03 29.98 71.63
CA GLY A 9 -10.77 28.67 71.02
C GLY A 9 -11.10 28.66 69.52
N ILE A 10 -10.33 27.91 68.73
CA ILE A 10 -10.57 27.68 67.30
C ILE A 10 -11.10 26.26 67.12
N MET A 11 -12.23 26.11 66.43
CA MET A 11 -12.88 24.83 66.15
C MET A 11 -12.99 24.62 64.64
N ARG A 12 -12.83 23.37 64.20
CA ARG A 12 -13.11 22.97 62.81
C ARG A 12 -14.59 22.58 62.69
N THR A 13 -15.30 23.21 61.77
CA THR A 13 -16.70 22.91 61.43
C THR A 13 -16.78 22.37 60.00
N PRO A 14 -17.89 21.72 59.59
CA PRO A 14 -18.08 21.28 58.20
C PRO A 14 -18.03 22.44 57.18
N MET A 15 -18.27 23.68 57.63
CA MET A 15 -18.21 24.89 56.81
C MET A 15 -16.90 25.69 56.96
N GLY A 16 -15.89 25.17 57.68
CA GLY A 16 -14.57 25.81 57.80
C GLY A 16 -14.05 25.86 59.23
N PHE A 17 -13.65 27.04 59.68
CA PHE A 17 -13.16 27.27 61.04
C PHE A 17 -14.10 28.25 61.77
N ALA A 18 -14.45 27.94 63.01
CA ALA A 18 -15.25 28.80 63.88
C ALA A 18 -14.45 29.19 65.12
N MET A 19 -14.61 30.43 65.59
CA MET A 19 -14.00 30.91 66.83
C MET A 19 -15.05 31.05 67.93
N ALA A 20 -14.72 30.60 69.14
CA ALA A 20 -15.62 30.67 70.29
C ALA A 20 -14.87 31.12 71.55
N PRO A 21 -15.50 31.90 72.44
CA PRO A 21 -14.86 32.33 73.69
C PRO A 21 -14.58 31.13 74.61
N MET A 22 -13.47 31.22 75.34
CA MET A 22 -12.94 30.18 76.21
C MET A 22 -12.75 30.74 77.62
N HIS A 23 -13.08 29.99 78.67
CA HIS A 23 -12.82 30.37 80.06
C HIS A 23 -12.20 29.15 80.76
N GLU A 24 -11.06 29.35 81.44
CA GLU A 24 -10.30 28.27 82.10
C GLU A 24 -10.05 27.03 81.20
N GLY A 25 -9.74 27.26 79.92
CA GLY A 25 -9.43 26.19 78.97
C GLY A 25 -10.64 25.44 78.40
N LYS A 26 -11.88 25.84 78.72
CA LYS A 26 -13.12 25.25 78.16
C LYS A 26 -13.92 26.28 77.37
N ILE A 27 -14.52 25.83 76.27
CA ILE A 27 -15.35 26.69 75.40
C ILE A 27 -16.62 27.08 76.16
N VAL A 28 -16.89 28.38 76.22
CA VAL A 28 -18.07 28.94 76.87
C VAL A 28 -19.29 28.63 76.01
N LYS A 29 -20.31 28.00 76.59
CA LYS A 29 -21.55 27.71 75.88
C LYS A 29 -22.36 29.00 75.63
N PRO A 30 -23.15 29.08 74.55
CA PRO A 30 -23.90 30.29 74.18
C PRO A 30 -24.84 30.82 75.28
N GLU A 31 -25.37 29.94 76.15
CA GLU A 31 -26.28 30.35 77.23
C GLU A 31 -25.58 31.19 78.31
N ILE A 32 -24.32 30.88 78.61
CA ILE A 32 -23.51 31.58 79.62
C ILE A 32 -22.96 32.89 79.04
N TYR A 33 -22.61 32.89 77.75
CA TYR A 33 -22.15 34.08 77.03
C TYR A 33 -23.21 35.20 77.01
N ASN A 34 -24.49 34.83 76.85
CA ASN A 34 -25.62 35.77 76.81
C ASN A 34 -26.00 36.37 78.17
N GLN A 35 -25.45 35.86 79.29
CA GLN A 35 -25.66 36.39 80.64
C GLN A 35 -24.58 37.41 81.06
N LEU A 36 -23.52 37.57 80.26
CA LEU A 36 -22.47 38.54 80.54
C LEU A 36 -22.93 39.99 80.31
N PRO A 37 -22.44 40.97 81.09
CA PRO A 37 -22.75 42.39 80.90
C PRO A 37 -22.40 42.86 79.48
N GLU A 38 -23.25 43.71 78.88
CA GLU A 38 -23.03 44.29 77.55
C GLU A 38 -21.59 44.81 77.27
N PRO A 39 -20.93 45.53 78.19
CA PRO A 39 -19.57 46.02 77.92
C PRO A 39 -18.55 44.89 77.74
N VAL A 40 -18.69 43.78 78.48
CA VAL A 40 -17.79 42.62 78.38
C VAL A 40 -18.05 41.83 77.09
N ARG A 41 -19.32 41.74 76.67
CA ARG A 41 -19.71 41.07 75.43
C ARG A 41 -19.16 41.78 74.20
N ARG A 42 -19.25 43.12 74.15
CA ARG A 42 -18.66 43.91 73.05
C ARG A 42 -17.15 43.78 72.97
N GLU A 43 -16.47 43.66 74.11
CA GLU A 43 -15.02 43.46 74.15
C GLU A 43 -14.63 42.08 73.57
N ILE A 44 -15.37 41.03 73.91
CA ILE A 44 -15.15 39.68 73.37
C ILE A 44 -15.50 39.61 71.88
N GLU A 45 -16.59 40.23 71.43
CA GLU A 45 -16.94 40.34 70.00
C GLU A 45 -15.89 41.10 69.20
N GLY A 46 -15.33 42.17 69.76
CA GLY A 46 -14.20 42.90 69.15
C GLY A 46 -12.94 42.04 69.02
N LYS A 47 -12.63 41.23 70.04
CA LYS A 47 -11.50 40.28 70.01
C LYS A 47 -11.73 39.12 69.02
N ILE A 48 -12.95 38.58 68.98
CA ILE A 48 -13.33 37.53 68.01
C ILE A 48 -13.28 38.09 66.59
N GLY A 49 -13.84 39.29 66.34
CA GLY A 49 -13.83 39.90 65.01
C GLY A 49 -12.43 40.26 64.50
N THR A 50 -11.52 40.67 65.39
CA THR A 50 -10.11 40.92 65.02
C THR A 50 -9.37 39.62 64.72
N LEU A 51 -9.53 38.59 65.55
CA LEU A 51 -8.92 37.28 65.30
C LEU A 51 -9.52 36.56 64.08
N GLN A 52 -10.81 36.72 63.82
CA GLN A 52 -11.48 36.14 62.65
C GLN A 52 -10.95 36.78 61.36
N LYS A 53 -10.75 38.10 61.33
CA LYS A 53 -10.07 38.78 60.22
C LYS A 53 -8.64 38.27 60.03
N GLU A 54 -7.87 38.08 61.10
CA GLU A 54 -6.52 37.51 61.01
C GLU A 54 -6.55 36.06 60.47
N LEU A 55 -7.52 35.24 60.87
CA LEU A 55 -7.66 33.87 60.38
C LEU A 55 -8.10 33.82 58.91
N GLU A 56 -9.04 34.69 58.50
CA GLU A 56 -9.43 34.85 57.10
C GLU A 56 -8.24 35.29 56.24
N GLU A 57 -7.39 36.19 56.72
CA GLU A 57 -6.14 36.57 56.04
C GLU A 57 -5.15 35.41 55.91
N ILE A 58 -5.02 34.56 56.95
CA ILE A 58 -4.15 33.38 56.91
C ILE A 58 -4.70 32.32 55.94
N LEU A 59 -6.00 32.03 56.01
CA LEU A 59 -6.66 31.06 55.13
C LEU A 59 -6.66 31.54 53.67
N ALA A 60 -6.78 32.85 53.42
CA ALA A 60 -6.63 33.42 52.08
C ALA A 60 -5.21 33.27 51.52
N ARG A 61 -4.17 33.21 52.38
CA ARG A 61 -2.78 32.98 51.98
C ARG A 61 -2.42 31.49 51.80
N MET A 62 -3.19 30.58 52.40
CA MET A 62 -2.91 29.14 52.39
C MET A 62 -2.92 28.52 50.96
N PRO A 63 -3.89 28.81 50.06
CA PRO A 63 -3.83 28.34 48.68
C PRO A 63 -2.59 28.81 47.91
N LYS A 64 -2.12 30.04 48.20
CA LYS A 64 -0.90 30.58 47.59
C LYS A 64 0.34 29.85 48.13
N ALA A 65 0.42 29.63 49.44
CA ALA A 65 1.49 28.87 50.07
C ALA A 65 1.54 27.40 49.59
N ASP A 66 0.38 26.75 49.41
CA ASP A 66 0.30 25.41 48.86
C ASP A 66 0.72 25.35 47.39
N LYS A 67 0.33 26.36 46.58
CA LYS A 67 0.79 26.50 45.20
C LYS A 67 2.31 26.71 45.12
N GLU A 68 2.88 27.54 45.99
CA GLU A 68 4.33 27.77 46.09
C GLU A 68 5.07 26.50 46.54
N ARG A 69 4.54 25.79 47.55
CA ARG A 69 5.07 24.49 47.99
C ARG A 69 5.05 23.46 46.86
N GLY A 70 3.94 23.34 46.13
CA GLY A 70 3.83 22.44 44.98
C GLY A 70 4.73 22.84 43.81
N ALA A 71 5.01 24.13 43.63
CA ALA A 71 6.00 24.60 42.65
C ALA A 71 7.42 24.20 43.06
N ARG A 72 7.83 24.47 44.31
CA ARG A 72 9.16 24.11 44.82
C ARG A 72 9.40 22.59 44.84
N LEU A 73 8.37 21.81 45.16
CA LEU A 73 8.48 20.34 45.10
C LEU A 73 8.67 19.84 43.67
N ARG A 74 8.01 20.46 42.68
CA ARG A 74 8.21 20.12 41.26
C ARG A 74 9.62 20.50 40.80
N GLU A 75 10.08 21.70 41.13
CA GLU A 75 11.43 22.17 40.81
C GLU A 75 12.50 21.24 41.40
N LEU A 76 12.36 20.85 42.68
CA LEU A 76 13.26 19.90 43.31
C LEU A 76 13.23 18.53 42.62
N ASN A 77 12.04 18.02 42.29
CA ASN A 77 11.92 16.75 41.58
C ASN A 77 12.56 16.80 40.18
N GLU A 78 12.39 17.92 39.46
CA GLU A 78 13.02 18.15 38.16
C GLU A 78 14.55 18.19 38.28
N GLU A 79 15.10 18.87 39.28
CA GLU A 79 16.55 18.92 39.53
C GLU A 79 17.15 17.53 39.81
N PHE A 80 16.52 16.75 40.69
CA PHE A 80 16.97 15.38 40.98
C PHE A 80 16.80 14.45 39.78
N ALA A 81 15.68 14.57 39.06
CA ALA A 81 15.43 13.78 37.86
C ALA A 81 16.45 14.06 36.76
N ALA A 82 16.88 15.33 36.61
CA ALA A 82 17.85 15.71 35.61
C ALA A 82 19.18 14.96 35.76
N ILE A 83 19.62 14.69 36.99
CA ILE A 83 20.85 13.92 37.24
C ILE A 83 20.69 12.49 36.72
N ALA A 84 19.64 11.80 37.16
CA ALA A 84 19.41 10.40 36.82
C ALA A 84 19.09 10.18 35.33
N VAL A 85 18.30 11.08 34.73
CA VAL A 85 17.92 10.99 33.31
C VAL A 85 19.10 11.29 32.39
N ARG A 86 19.93 12.30 32.72
CA ARG A 86 21.14 12.60 31.93
C ARG A 86 22.12 11.46 31.97
N GLU A 87 22.43 10.94 33.16
CA GLU A 87 23.35 9.80 33.31
C GLU A 87 22.90 8.60 32.45
N ALA A 88 21.60 8.32 32.40
CA ALA A 88 21.07 7.21 31.59
C ALA A 88 21.08 7.48 30.07
N LEU A 89 20.94 8.73 29.63
CA LEU A 89 20.87 9.09 28.21
C LEU A 89 22.22 9.48 27.61
N ASP A 90 23.19 9.89 28.42
CA ASP A 90 24.52 10.32 27.96
C ASP A 90 25.29 9.18 27.27
N ASP A 91 25.19 7.96 27.79
CA ASP A 91 25.75 6.75 27.15
C ASP A 91 25.16 6.54 25.75
N LEU A 92 23.84 6.69 25.62
CA LEU A 92 23.11 6.50 24.37
C LEU A 92 23.43 7.62 23.36
N LYS A 93 23.51 8.87 23.81
CA LYS A 93 23.92 10.00 22.97
C LYS A 93 25.35 9.83 22.46
N SER A 94 26.23 9.25 23.29
CA SER A 94 27.61 8.95 22.89
C SER A 94 27.68 7.86 21.83
N GLU A 95 26.85 6.82 21.94
CA GLU A 95 26.77 5.73 20.94
C GLU A 95 26.24 6.22 19.58
N PHE A 96 25.26 7.13 19.58
CA PHE A 96 24.61 7.65 18.36
C PHE A 96 25.07 9.05 17.96
N GLY A 97 26.24 9.50 18.43
CA GLY A 97 26.73 10.88 18.25
C GLY A 97 26.86 11.32 16.80
N ASP A 98 27.05 10.38 15.87
CA ASP A 98 27.17 10.65 14.43
C ASP A 98 25.82 10.98 13.76
N LEU A 99 24.69 10.75 14.45
CA LEU A 99 23.34 10.93 13.92
C LEU A 99 22.63 12.13 14.57
N ALA A 100 22.78 13.32 13.98
CA ALA A 100 22.23 14.57 14.52
C ALA A 100 20.72 14.50 14.86
N HIS A 101 19.91 13.82 14.03
CA HIS A 101 18.48 13.67 14.28
C HIS A 101 18.15 12.77 15.48
N VAL A 102 18.97 11.74 15.73
CA VAL A 102 18.81 10.85 16.90
C VAL A 102 19.19 11.61 18.16
N VAL A 103 20.30 12.34 18.14
CA VAL A 103 20.73 13.19 19.27
C VAL A 103 19.65 14.24 19.60
N ALA A 104 19.10 14.91 18.60
CA ALA A 104 18.01 15.88 18.79
C ALA A 104 16.75 15.24 19.42
N TYR A 105 16.41 14.01 19.02
CA TYR A 105 15.33 13.25 19.65
C TYR A 105 15.64 12.92 21.12
N LEU A 106 16.87 12.49 21.42
CA LEU A 106 17.29 12.18 22.80
C LEU A 106 17.31 13.42 23.70
N ASP A 107 17.72 14.58 23.17
CA ASP A 107 17.65 15.86 23.89
C ASP A 107 16.19 16.27 24.19
N ALA A 108 15.30 16.09 23.22
CA ALA A 108 13.87 16.36 23.41
C ALA A 108 13.24 15.39 24.41
N ALA A 109 13.61 14.11 24.36
CA ALA A 109 13.17 13.08 25.30
C ALA A 109 13.69 13.36 26.72
N GLU A 110 14.95 13.78 26.89
CA GLU A 110 15.52 14.19 28.17
C GLU A 110 14.71 15.33 28.79
N ALA A 111 14.51 16.42 28.04
CA ALA A 111 13.81 17.59 28.52
C ALA A 111 12.35 17.28 28.92
N ASP A 112 11.68 16.40 28.17
CA ASP A 112 10.30 16.00 28.45
C ASP A 112 10.20 15.01 29.62
N LEU A 113 11.15 14.08 29.78
CA LEU A 113 11.24 13.17 30.92
C LEU A 113 11.43 13.95 32.24
N ILE A 114 12.32 14.94 32.25
CA ILE A 114 12.57 15.78 33.43
C ILE A 114 11.30 16.55 33.80
N ARG A 115 10.72 17.28 32.84
CA ARG A 115 9.51 18.09 33.05
C ARG A 115 8.32 17.25 33.54
N ASN A 116 8.22 15.99 33.11
CA ASN A 116 7.11 15.10 33.42
C ASN A 116 7.47 14.00 34.44
N VAL A 117 8.51 14.19 35.26
CA VAL A 117 8.94 13.20 36.27
C VAL A 117 7.80 12.76 37.21
N GLY A 118 6.83 13.65 37.47
CA GLY A 118 5.64 13.35 38.28
C GLY A 118 4.84 12.13 37.79
N LEU A 119 4.82 11.86 36.47
CA LEU A 119 4.16 10.68 35.90
C LEU A 119 4.76 9.35 36.38
N PHE A 120 6.04 9.36 36.74
CA PHE A 120 6.78 8.19 37.19
C PHE A 120 6.77 8.06 38.72
N LEU A 121 6.61 9.18 39.43
CA LEU A 121 6.51 9.22 40.89
C LEU A 121 5.13 8.76 41.42
N MET A 122 4.06 8.94 40.64
CA MET A 122 2.70 8.56 41.07
C MET A 122 2.43 7.06 41.12
N ALA A 123 3.22 6.24 40.42
CA ALA A 123 3.05 4.79 40.45
C ALA A 123 3.55 4.11 41.74
N SER A 124 4.21 4.84 42.64
CA SER A 124 4.56 4.31 43.96
C SER A 124 3.48 4.53 45.04
N GLY A 125 2.34 5.14 44.70
CA GLY A 125 1.39 5.69 45.68
C GLY A 125 0.11 4.88 45.97
N GLU A 126 -0.34 3.98 45.08
CA GLU A 126 -1.63 3.27 45.25
C GLU A 126 -1.56 1.74 45.07
N GLU A 127 -0.37 1.16 44.95
CA GLU A 127 -0.19 -0.29 44.96
C GLU A 127 0.28 -0.77 46.34
N ASN A 128 -0.66 -1.28 47.12
CA ASN A 128 -0.39 -2.22 48.21
C ASN A 128 0.20 -3.51 47.59
N GLU A 129 1.46 -3.52 47.17
CA GLU A 129 2.04 -4.67 46.47
C GLU A 129 3.32 -5.20 47.12
N LEU A 130 3.15 -6.34 47.79
CA LEU A 130 4.22 -7.30 48.12
C LEU A 130 4.72 -8.10 46.89
N VAL A 131 4.29 -7.76 45.67
CA VAL A 131 4.69 -8.44 44.43
C VAL A 131 4.89 -7.39 43.34
N ARG A 132 6.13 -6.92 43.15
CA ARG A 132 6.51 -6.17 41.94
C ARG A 132 6.37 -7.10 40.73
N GLN A 133 5.25 -7.03 40.02
CA GLN A 133 5.20 -7.62 38.68
C GLN A 133 6.15 -6.82 37.77
N PRO A 134 6.85 -7.48 36.83
CA PRO A 134 7.62 -6.75 35.83
C PRO A 134 6.65 -5.88 35.01
N VAL A 135 6.85 -4.56 35.08
CA VAL A 135 6.07 -3.59 34.30
C VAL A 135 6.28 -3.92 32.82
N ASP A 136 5.20 -4.26 32.11
CA ASP A 136 5.22 -4.37 30.65
C ASP A 136 5.35 -2.96 30.06
N THR A 137 6.58 -2.52 29.89
CA THR A 137 6.94 -1.20 29.36
C THR A 137 6.35 -0.96 27.97
N ALA A 138 6.02 -2.00 27.21
CA ALA A 138 5.42 -1.88 25.87
C ALA A 138 3.93 -1.50 25.92
N ARG A 139 3.24 -1.77 27.03
CA ARG A 139 1.80 -1.45 27.21
C ARG A 139 1.57 -0.21 28.06
N ASP A 140 2.56 0.21 28.83
CA ASP A 140 2.47 1.37 29.68
C ASP A 140 2.60 2.68 28.88
N ALA A 141 1.54 3.49 28.88
CA ALA A 141 1.48 4.76 28.17
C ALA A 141 2.62 5.73 28.54
N ARG A 142 3.18 5.62 29.75
CA ARG A 142 4.28 6.46 30.23
C ARG A 142 5.58 6.17 29.47
N PHE A 143 5.86 4.90 29.19
CA PHE A 143 7.05 4.46 28.48
C PHE A 143 6.86 4.48 26.96
N ARG A 144 5.65 4.18 26.47
CA ARG A 144 5.31 4.23 25.03
C ARG A 144 5.64 5.59 24.40
N ARG A 145 5.53 6.70 25.14
CA ARG A 145 5.84 8.05 24.64
C ARG A 145 7.28 8.22 24.16
N TYR A 146 8.23 7.44 24.68
CA TYR A 146 9.66 7.53 24.40
C TYR A 146 10.19 6.30 23.62
N MET A 147 9.30 5.44 23.14
CA MET A 147 9.71 4.32 22.29
C MET A 147 10.09 4.82 20.88
N VAL A 148 10.83 3.99 20.14
CA VAL A 148 11.18 4.24 18.74
C VAL A 148 10.45 3.22 17.86
N ASN A 149 9.77 3.68 16.82
CA ASN A 149 9.14 2.81 15.82
C ASN A 149 10.14 2.50 14.71
N LEU A 150 10.60 1.25 14.61
CA LEU A 150 11.45 0.80 13.51
C LEU A 150 10.60 0.57 12.26
N VAL A 151 10.54 1.58 11.38
CA VAL A 151 9.71 1.55 10.17
C VAL A 151 10.29 0.62 9.09
N VAL A 152 11.62 0.67 8.87
CA VAL A 152 12.32 -0.20 7.92
C VAL A 152 13.68 -0.59 8.49
N SER A 153 14.07 -1.85 8.31
CA SER A 153 15.42 -2.34 8.56
C SER A 153 15.89 -3.15 7.35
N ASN A 154 17.00 -2.74 6.76
CA ASN A 154 17.62 -3.41 5.63
C ASN A 154 18.82 -4.21 6.14
N GLY A 155 18.61 -5.50 6.41
CA GLY A 155 19.66 -6.39 6.95
C GLY A 155 20.56 -7.06 5.90
N GLY A 156 20.38 -6.78 4.60
CA GLY A 156 21.07 -7.46 3.51
C GLY A 156 22.13 -6.60 2.79
N GLU A 157 23.05 -7.25 2.09
CA GLU A 157 23.98 -6.58 1.18
C GLU A 157 23.28 -6.19 -0.13
N GLY A 158 23.43 -4.93 -0.55
CA GLY A 158 22.89 -4.41 -1.82
C GLY A 158 21.69 -3.47 -1.67
N ALA A 159 21.21 -2.94 -2.80
CA ALA A 159 20.05 -2.04 -2.83
C ALA A 159 18.74 -2.83 -2.71
N PRO A 160 17.73 -2.33 -1.96
CA PRO A 160 16.46 -3.04 -1.79
C PRO A 160 15.72 -3.19 -3.12
N LEU A 161 15.21 -4.38 -3.40
CA LEU A 161 14.36 -4.69 -4.55
C LEU A 161 13.00 -5.17 -4.01
N ILE A 162 11.99 -4.31 -4.11
CA ILE A 162 10.64 -4.60 -3.61
C ILE A 162 9.70 -4.74 -4.78
N GLU A 163 8.98 -5.85 -4.84
CA GLU A 163 7.82 -6.01 -5.72
C GLU A 163 6.54 -5.84 -4.90
N GLU A 164 5.69 -4.89 -5.29
CA GLU A 164 4.40 -4.70 -4.66
C GLU A 164 3.28 -5.19 -5.57
N LEU A 165 2.77 -6.39 -5.25
CA LEU A 165 1.75 -7.07 -6.03
C LEU A 165 0.36 -6.48 -5.89
N ASN A 166 0.11 -5.74 -4.80
CA ASN A 166 -1.17 -5.08 -4.51
C ASN A 166 -0.94 -3.61 -4.12
N PRO A 167 -0.70 -2.72 -5.11
CA PRO A 167 -0.28 -1.34 -4.91
C PRO A 167 -1.44 -0.40 -4.52
N ILE A 168 -2.24 -0.79 -3.52
CA ILE A 168 -3.22 0.10 -2.90
C ILE A 168 -2.51 1.25 -2.17
N TYR A 169 -3.21 2.38 -2.02
CA TYR A 169 -2.66 3.61 -1.43
C TYR A 169 -1.87 3.35 -0.13
N GLY A 170 -2.47 2.65 0.84
CA GLY A 170 -1.85 2.38 2.14
C GLY A 170 -0.68 1.40 2.08
N ASN A 171 -0.66 0.46 1.11
CA ASN A 171 0.48 -0.43 0.91
C ASN A 171 1.63 0.27 0.19
N LEU A 172 1.34 1.27 -0.64
CA LEU A 172 2.35 2.02 -1.39
C LEU A 172 3.03 3.08 -0.51
N ILE A 173 2.23 3.96 0.08
CA ILE A 173 2.69 5.12 0.85
C ILE A 173 2.94 4.75 2.31
N GLY A 174 2.18 3.82 2.88
CA GLY A 174 2.14 3.56 4.32
C GLY A 174 0.80 3.97 4.91
N ARG A 175 0.56 3.61 6.17
CA ARG A 175 -0.71 3.89 6.85
C ARG A 175 -0.52 4.07 8.35
N ILE A 176 -1.45 4.76 8.97
CA ILE A 176 -1.54 4.91 10.43
C ILE A 176 -2.66 3.98 10.91
N GLU A 177 -2.32 2.97 11.71
CA GLU A 177 -3.31 2.06 12.28
C GLU A 177 -3.95 2.68 13.53
N HIS A 178 -5.16 2.23 13.83
CA HIS A 178 -5.95 2.70 14.97
C HIS A 178 -6.38 1.50 15.81
N ILE A 179 -6.30 1.64 17.14
CA ILE A 179 -6.80 0.65 18.08
C ILE A 179 -8.09 1.20 18.69
N ALA A 180 -9.14 0.36 18.74
CA ALA A 180 -10.36 0.70 19.43
C ALA A 180 -10.20 0.47 20.94
N GLN A 181 -10.30 1.53 21.74
CA GLN A 181 -10.26 1.47 23.20
C GLN A 181 -11.48 2.23 23.76
N MET A 182 -12.33 1.51 24.51
CA MET A 182 -13.57 2.06 25.09
C MET A 182 -14.46 2.81 24.09
N GLY A 183 -14.54 2.32 22.84
CA GLY A 183 -15.35 2.93 21.78
C GLY A 183 -14.72 4.15 21.07
N ALA A 184 -13.56 4.63 21.53
CA ALA A 184 -12.75 5.62 20.84
C ALA A 184 -11.66 4.93 20.00
N LEU A 185 -11.34 5.50 18.84
CA LEU A 185 -10.17 5.10 18.06
C LEU A 185 -8.97 5.91 18.53
N LEU A 186 -7.94 5.22 19.03
CA LEU A 186 -6.67 5.80 19.43
C LEU A 186 -5.58 5.41 18.42
N THR A 187 -4.66 6.33 18.18
CA THR A 187 -3.46 6.07 17.40
C THR A 187 -2.23 6.67 18.08
N ASP A 188 -1.06 6.09 17.84
CA ASP A 188 0.24 6.58 18.28
C ASP A 188 1.30 6.32 17.19
N PHE A 189 2.48 6.89 17.35
CA PHE A 189 3.53 6.79 16.34
C PHE A 189 4.06 5.34 16.16
N LEU A 190 3.81 4.43 17.10
CA LEU A 190 4.14 3.01 17.00
C LEU A 190 3.18 2.26 16.06
N LEU A 191 2.02 2.85 15.77
CA LEU A 191 1.02 2.32 14.83
C LEU A 191 1.21 2.80 13.40
N ILE A 192 2.27 3.56 13.13
CA ILE A 192 2.68 3.90 11.77
C ILE A 192 3.26 2.63 11.11
N LYS A 193 2.69 2.24 9.97
CA LYS A 193 3.16 1.10 9.16
C LYS A 193 3.82 1.58 7.86
N PRO A 194 4.99 1.02 7.51
CA PRO A 194 5.69 1.34 6.27
C PRO A 194 4.87 0.92 5.05
N GLY A 195 5.00 1.73 3.99
CA GLY A 195 4.59 1.36 2.63
C GLY A 195 5.73 0.70 1.83
N ALA A 196 5.43 0.31 0.60
CA ALA A 196 6.39 -0.21 -0.37
C ALA A 196 7.44 0.83 -0.75
N LEU A 197 7.08 2.12 -0.82
CA LEU A 197 8.06 3.20 -1.05
C LEU A 197 9.08 3.31 0.09
N HIS A 198 8.64 3.10 1.33
CA HIS A 198 9.53 3.10 2.49
C HIS A 198 10.52 1.94 2.40
N ARG A 199 10.02 0.73 2.13
CA ARG A 199 10.85 -0.49 2.01
C ARG A 199 11.81 -0.44 0.82
N ALA A 200 11.41 0.20 -0.27
CA ALA A 200 12.21 0.33 -1.49
C ALA A 200 13.16 1.54 -1.48
N ASN A 201 13.12 2.37 -0.44
CA ASN A 201 13.92 3.57 -0.37
C ASN A 201 15.42 3.23 -0.39
N GLY A 202 16.18 3.86 -1.29
CA GLY A 202 17.57 3.53 -1.61
C GLY A 202 17.74 2.47 -2.71
N GLY A 203 16.67 1.96 -3.32
CA GLY A 203 16.73 0.90 -4.32
C GLY A 203 15.64 0.96 -5.39
N TYR A 204 14.93 -0.14 -5.59
CA TYR A 204 14.02 -0.39 -6.72
C TYR A 204 12.64 -0.84 -6.22
N LEU A 205 11.59 -0.28 -6.83
CA LEU A 205 10.20 -0.69 -6.61
C LEU A 205 9.58 -1.13 -7.94
N LEU A 206 9.15 -2.39 -8.00
CA LEU A 206 8.45 -2.97 -9.15
C LEU A 206 6.95 -2.90 -8.91
N LEU A 207 6.22 -2.36 -9.88
CA LEU A 207 4.77 -2.19 -9.83
C LEU A 207 4.13 -2.60 -11.17
N ASP A 208 3.00 -3.29 -11.08
CA ASP A 208 2.09 -3.48 -12.22
C ASP A 208 1.29 -2.18 -12.45
N ALA A 209 1.47 -1.57 -13.61
CA ALA A 209 0.84 -0.30 -13.97
C ALA A 209 -0.69 -0.40 -13.99
N ARG A 210 -1.25 -1.52 -14.45
CA ARG A 210 -2.70 -1.72 -14.50
C ARG A 210 -3.27 -1.81 -13.09
N LYS A 211 -2.65 -2.57 -12.19
CA LYS A 211 -3.09 -2.66 -10.79
C LYS A 211 -2.97 -1.33 -10.06
N LEU A 212 -1.91 -0.57 -10.33
CA LEU A 212 -1.68 0.75 -9.75
C LEU A 212 -2.77 1.74 -10.17
N LEU A 213 -3.16 1.75 -11.45
CA LEU A 213 -4.22 2.62 -11.97
C LEU A 213 -5.63 2.24 -11.50
N LEU A 214 -5.88 0.93 -11.34
CA LEU A 214 -7.16 0.44 -10.79
C LEU A 214 -7.29 0.68 -9.29
N SER A 215 -6.17 0.94 -8.60
CA SER A 215 -6.13 1.22 -7.16
C SER A 215 -6.44 2.70 -6.90
N PRO A 216 -7.56 3.03 -6.22
CA PRO A 216 -7.95 4.41 -5.97
C PRO A 216 -6.84 5.21 -5.29
N PHE A 217 -6.59 6.42 -5.77
CA PHE A 217 -5.59 7.38 -5.28
C PHE A 217 -4.11 6.94 -5.37
N ALA A 218 -3.81 5.67 -5.67
CA ALA A 218 -2.44 5.17 -5.62
C ALA A 218 -1.53 5.79 -6.70
N TRP A 219 -2.04 5.94 -7.93
CA TRP A 219 -1.31 6.59 -9.03
C TRP A 219 -0.93 8.04 -8.70
N GLU A 220 -1.89 8.84 -8.24
CA GLU A 220 -1.65 10.23 -7.87
C GLU A 220 -0.72 10.36 -6.66
N ALA A 221 -0.83 9.45 -5.69
CA ALA A 221 0.06 9.40 -4.53
C ALA A 221 1.51 9.09 -4.93
N LEU A 222 1.70 8.15 -5.88
CA LEU A 222 3.02 7.85 -6.43
C LEU A 222 3.60 9.09 -7.12
N LYS A 223 2.86 9.69 -8.04
CA LYS A 223 3.31 10.89 -8.77
C LYS A 223 3.68 12.02 -7.82
N ARG A 224 2.86 12.26 -6.79
CA ARG A 224 3.13 13.27 -5.75
C ARG A 224 4.45 12.98 -5.03
N SER A 225 4.64 11.74 -4.56
CA SER A 225 5.84 11.34 -3.83
C SER A 225 7.11 11.45 -4.67
N LEU A 226 7.03 11.09 -5.97
CA LEU A 226 8.14 11.22 -6.91
C LEU A 226 8.47 12.68 -7.23
N LYS A 227 7.45 13.54 -7.37
CA LYS A 227 7.63 14.98 -7.62
C LYS A 227 8.21 15.72 -6.42
N SER A 228 7.77 15.39 -5.21
CA SER A 228 8.25 16.03 -3.97
C SER A 228 9.54 15.42 -3.44
N ALA A 229 9.97 14.27 -3.99
CA ALA A 229 11.09 13.49 -3.48
C ALA A 229 10.96 13.18 -1.97
N CYS A 230 9.72 12.97 -1.50
CA CYS A 230 9.45 12.57 -0.13
C CYS A 230 8.19 11.71 -0.03
N ILE A 231 8.14 10.86 0.98
CA ILE A 231 7.00 10.03 1.32
C ILE A 231 6.24 10.73 2.44
N LYS A 232 4.99 11.09 2.18
CA LYS A 232 4.09 11.66 3.19
C LYS A 232 2.94 10.71 3.44
N ILE A 233 2.83 10.19 4.67
CA ILE A 233 1.71 9.34 5.07
C ILE A 233 0.52 10.25 5.37
N GLU A 234 -0.47 10.24 4.49
CA GLU A 234 -1.73 10.98 4.64
C GLU A 234 -2.90 10.01 4.53
N MET A 235 -4.05 10.31 5.11
CA MET A 235 -5.27 9.55 4.86
C MET A 235 -6.16 10.29 3.86
N PRO A 236 -6.43 9.74 2.66
CA PRO A 236 -7.32 10.38 1.70
C PRO A 236 -8.72 10.69 2.27
N ALA A 237 -9.21 9.85 3.19
CA ALA A 237 -10.49 10.05 3.87
C ALA A 237 -10.51 11.29 4.79
N GLU A 238 -9.39 11.67 5.40
CA GLU A 238 -9.26 12.91 6.17
C GLU A 238 -9.34 14.12 5.23
N SER A 239 -8.69 14.07 4.07
CA SER A 239 -8.75 15.16 3.07
C SER A 239 -10.14 15.36 2.46
N MET A 240 -11.00 14.32 2.50
CA MET A 240 -12.40 14.38 2.08
C MET A 240 -13.36 14.71 3.24
N GLY A 241 -12.86 14.94 4.46
CA GLY A 241 -13.67 15.24 5.64
C GLY A 241 -14.53 14.08 6.15
N LEU A 242 -14.25 12.85 5.71
CA LEU A 242 -15.01 11.63 6.09
C LEU A 242 -14.56 11.08 7.45
N ILE A 243 -13.40 11.49 7.94
CA ILE A 243 -12.84 11.13 9.24
C ILE A 243 -12.52 12.43 9.98
N THR A 244 -13.08 12.60 11.19
CA THR A 244 -12.94 13.80 12.04
C THR A 244 -12.10 13.55 13.29
N THR A 245 -11.58 12.34 13.47
CA THR A 245 -10.66 12.02 14.57
C THR A 245 -9.31 12.66 14.32
N GLN A 246 -8.72 13.30 15.35
CA GLN A 246 -7.36 13.82 15.27
C GLN A 246 -6.41 12.65 14.97
N SER A 247 -5.64 12.82 13.90
CA SER A 247 -4.67 11.84 13.41
C SER A 247 -3.26 12.37 13.58
N LEU A 248 -2.27 11.51 13.41
CA LEU A 248 -0.87 11.93 13.43
C LEU A 248 -0.50 12.51 12.07
N GLU A 249 0.35 13.54 12.06
CA GLU A 249 1.01 14.03 10.84
C GLU A 249 2.51 13.75 10.95
N PRO A 250 2.97 12.56 10.51
CA PRO A 250 4.40 12.22 10.53
C PRO A 250 5.20 13.16 9.64
N GLU A 251 6.44 13.44 10.04
CA GLU A 251 7.37 14.18 9.20
C GLU A 251 7.62 13.43 7.87
N PRO A 252 7.59 14.11 6.71
CA PRO A 252 7.84 13.46 5.42
C PRO A 252 9.25 12.85 5.35
N ILE A 253 9.33 11.61 4.86
CA ILE A 253 10.61 10.88 4.74
C ILE A 253 11.21 11.14 3.35
N PRO A 254 12.46 11.60 3.20
CA PRO A 254 13.10 11.78 1.89
C PRO A 254 13.09 10.50 1.06
N LEU A 255 12.72 10.62 -0.22
CA LEU A 255 12.53 9.51 -1.15
C LEU A 255 13.65 9.50 -2.20
N SER A 256 14.37 8.37 -2.26
CA SER A 256 15.35 8.05 -3.29
C SER A 256 15.10 6.63 -3.78
N VAL A 257 14.25 6.47 -4.79
CA VAL A 257 13.86 5.16 -5.34
C VAL A 257 13.84 5.18 -6.86
N LYS A 258 14.15 4.04 -7.50
CA LYS A 258 13.88 3.82 -8.91
C LYS A 258 12.61 2.99 -9.08
N ILE A 259 11.62 3.54 -9.76
CA ILE A 259 10.37 2.82 -10.06
C ILE A 259 10.50 2.09 -11.39
N VAL A 260 10.10 0.82 -11.42
CA VAL A 260 9.93 0.02 -12.62
C VAL A 260 8.45 -0.31 -12.77
N LEU A 261 7.79 0.27 -13.78
CA LEU A 261 6.41 -0.04 -14.13
C LEU A 261 6.38 -1.15 -15.18
N LEU A 262 5.61 -2.19 -14.91
CA LEU A 262 5.33 -3.29 -15.82
C LEU A 262 3.91 -3.14 -16.38
N GLY A 263 3.74 -3.26 -17.69
CA GLY A 263 2.43 -3.15 -18.33
C GLY A 263 2.50 -3.34 -19.83
N ASP A 264 1.32 -3.45 -20.45
CA ASP A 264 1.20 -3.69 -21.88
C ASP A 264 1.48 -2.42 -22.70
N ARG A 265 1.86 -2.62 -23.97
CA ARG A 265 2.22 -1.53 -24.90
C ARG A 265 1.09 -0.52 -25.10
N GLU A 266 -0.17 -0.98 -25.18
CA GLU A 266 -1.34 -0.10 -25.29
C GLU A 266 -1.49 0.80 -24.06
N LEU A 267 -1.29 0.24 -22.85
CA LEU A 267 -1.39 1.00 -21.61
C LEU A 267 -0.32 2.09 -21.52
N TYR A 268 0.90 1.80 -21.96
CA TYR A 268 1.97 2.80 -22.07
C TYR A 268 1.55 3.98 -22.96
N TYR A 269 1.04 3.70 -24.17
CA TYR A 269 0.62 4.76 -25.09
C TYR A 269 -0.56 5.56 -24.56
N MET A 270 -1.50 4.92 -23.85
CA MET A 270 -2.58 5.64 -23.16
C MET A 270 -2.03 6.56 -22.07
N LEU A 271 -1.09 6.09 -21.24
CA LEU A 271 -0.49 6.92 -20.20
C LEU A 271 0.28 8.12 -20.78
N SER A 272 1.11 7.90 -21.81
CA SER A 272 1.84 8.99 -22.49
C SER A 272 0.89 9.99 -23.16
N ALA A 273 -0.20 9.52 -23.78
CA ALA A 273 -1.15 10.40 -24.47
C ALA A 273 -2.05 11.21 -23.52
N TYR A 274 -2.44 10.64 -22.37
CA TYR A 274 -3.46 11.21 -21.50
C TYR A 274 -2.95 11.75 -20.16
N ASP A 275 -1.75 11.37 -19.70
CA ASP A 275 -1.15 11.87 -18.46
C ASP A 275 0.12 12.71 -18.74
N PRO A 276 0.05 14.05 -18.63
CA PRO A 276 1.18 14.94 -18.95
C PRO A 276 2.39 14.80 -18.00
N ASP A 277 2.21 14.17 -16.84
CA ASP A 277 3.30 13.92 -15.91
C ASP A 277 4.05 12.62 -16.20
N PHE A 278 3.44 11.70 -16.94
CA PHE A 278 3.97 10.36 -17.16
C PHE A 278 5.36 10.39 -17.80
N ASP A 279 5.50 11.06 -18.96
CA ASP A 279 6.78 11.13 -19.68
C ASP A 279 7.86 11.93 -18.92
N ARG A 280 7.44 12.79 -17.96
CA ARG A 280 8.37 13.54 -17.10
C ARG A 280 8.96 12.66 -15.99
N LEU A 281 8.15 11.76 -15.45
CA LEU A 281 8.51 10.85 -14.36
C LEU A 281 9.17 9.56 -14.88
N PHE A 282 8.66 9.00 -15.97
CA PHE A 282 9.08 7.72 -16.56
C PHE A 282 9.80 7.95 -17.89
N LYS A 283 11.06 8.38 -17.80
CA LYS A 283 11.85 8.82 -18.96
C LYS A 283 12.42 7.67 -19.81
N VAL A 284 12.53 6.47 -19.23
CA VAL A 284 13.17 5.33 -19.86
C VAL A 284 12.10 4.31 -20.22
N GLN A 285 11.90 4.11 -21.51
CA GLN A 285 11.07 3.05 -22.05
C GLN A 285 11.93 1.81 -22.35
N ALA A 286 11.53 0.66 -21.84
CA ALA A 286 12.10 -0.64 -22.17
C ALA A 286 11.00 -1.50 -22.83
N ASP A 287 10.82 -1.36 -24.13
CA ASP A 287 9.85 -2.14 -24.91
C ASP A 287 10.47 -3.48 -25.33
N PHE A 288 9.79 -4.57 -25.01
CA PHE A 288 10.18 -5.92 -25.42
C PHE A 288 9.42 -6.30 -26.70
N ASP A 289 10.15 -6.67 -27.74
CA ASP A 289 9.53 -7.21 -28.96
C ASP A 289 8.82 -8.54 -28.63
N ASP A 290 7.79 -8.87 -29.40
CA ASP A 290 7.06 -10.13 -29.30
C ASP A 290 7.76 -11.24 -30.10
N THR A 291 8.70 -10.87 -30.98
CA THR A 291 9.38 -11.78 -31.90
C THR A 291 10.85 -11.46 -32.12
N ILE A 292 11.66 -12.48 -32.38
CA ILE A 292 13.08 -12.36 -32.75
C ILE A 292 13.33 -12.91 -34.16
N ALA A 293 14.35 -12.39 -34.84
CA ALA A 293 14.75 -12.92 -36.15
C ALA A 293 15.31 -14.34 -36.03
N ARG A 294 15.10 -15.18 -37.05
CA ARG A 294 15.72 -16.49 -37.13
C ARG A 294 17.14 -16.39 -37.66
N SER A 295 18.05 -17.00 -36.92
CA SER A 295 19.46 -17.16 -37.28
C SER A 295 20.00 -18.38 -36.54
N SER A 296 21.16 -18.92 -36.95
CA SER A 296 21.81 -20.00 -36.22
C SER A 296 22.03 -19.66 -34.74
N ASP A 297 22.38 -18.41 -34.46
CA ASP A 297 22.70 -17.93 -33.12
C ASP A 297 21.42 -17.80 -32.28
N ASN A 298 20.35 -17.27 -32.87
CA ASN A 298 19.07 -17.12 -32.19
C ASN A 298 18.36 -18.47 -32.01
N ASP A 299 18.48 -19.40 -32.95
CA ASP A 299 17.96 -20.77 -32.78
C ASP A 299 18.66 -21.47 -31.60
N MET A 300 19.98 -21.29 -31.45
CA MET A 300 20.74 -21.80 -30.31
C MET A 300 20.37 -21.10 -28.99
N ALA A 301 20.20 -19.78 -29.01
CA ALA A 301 19.74 -19.02 -27.84
C ALA A 301 18.32 -19.46 -27.42
N TYR A 302 17.44 -19.72 -28.39
CA TYR A 302 16.09 -20.22 -28.17
C TYR A 302 16.09 -21.63 -27.57
N ALA A 303 17.01 -22.51 -27.99
CA ALA A 303 17.21 -23.81 -27.36
C ALA A 303 17.64 -23.69 -25.88
N ARG A 304 18.51 -22.70 -25.55
CA ARG A 304 18.89 -22.41 -24.15
C ARG A 304 17.72 -21.84 -23.34
N LEU A 305 16.88 -21.00 -23.96
CA LEU A 305 15.64 -20.52 -23.34
C LEU A 305 14.71 -21.70 -23.02
N ILE A 306 14.49 -22.61 -23.96
CA ILE A 306 13.70 -23.85 -23.75
C ILE A 306 14.29 -24.65 -22.58
N SER A 307 15.61 -24.84 -22.53
CA SER A 307 16.28 -25.54 -21.42
C SER A 307 16.07 -24.85 -20.08
N SER A 308 16.05 -23.52 -20.05
CA SER A 308 15.81 -22.72 -18.85
C SER A 308 14.37 -22.93 -18.35
N ILE A 309 13.39 -22.88 -19.26
CA ILE A 309 11.98 -23.15 -18.96
C ILE A 309 11.77 -24.57 -18.43
N VAL A 310 12.43 -25.56 -19.05
CA VAL A 310 12.38 -26.98 -18.61
C VAL A 310 12.91 -27.12 -17.19
N THR A 311 14.02 -26.44 -16.87
CA THR A 311 14.64 -26.49 -15.55
C THR A 311 13.76 -25.79 -14.50
N GLU A 312 13.29 -24.58 -14.80
CA GLU A 312 12.45 -23.77 -13.91
C GLU A 312 11.15 -24.50 -13.54
N HIS A 313 10.50 -25.13 -14.52
CA HIS A 313 9.25 -25.86 -14.32
C HIS A 313 9.43 -27.35 -14.02
N ARG A 314 10.68 -27.82 -13.83
CA ARG A 314 11.02 -29.22 -13.51
C ARG A 314 10.39 -30.23 -14.49
N LEU A 315 10.44 -29.92 -15.78
CA LEU A 315 9.92 -30.78 -16.86
C LEU A 315 10.96 -31.83 -17.26
N LYS A 316 10.53 -32.86 -18.01
CA LYS A 316 11.45 -33.81 -18.63
C LYS A 316 12.35 -33.09 -19.65
N PRO A 317 13.60 -33.57 -19.87
CA PRO A 317 14.46 -33.06 -20.95
C PRO A 317 13.77 -33.13 -22.30
N VAL A 318 14.06 -32.18 -23.18
CA VAL A 318 13.53 -32.15 -24.55
C VAL A 318 14.63 -32.61 -25.49
N ASP A 319 14.31 -33.57 -26.37
CA ASP A 319 15.25 -34.04 -27.39
C ASP A 319 15.45 -32.98 -28.50
N ALA A 320 16.46 -33.19 -29.35
CA ALA A 320 16.73 -32.26 -30.46
C ALA A 320 15.53 -32.12 -31.42
N GLY A 321 14.75 -33.19 -31.60
CA GLY A 321 13.55 -33.18 -32.45
C GLY A 321 12.42 -32.31 -31.88
N GLY A 322 12.23 -32.34 -30.57
CA GLY A 322 11.26 -31.55 -29.82
C GLY A 322 11.64 -30.07 -29.79
N VAL A 323 12.92 -29.76 -29.58
CA VAL A 323 13.44 -28.39 -29.71
C VAL A 323 13.20 -27.84 -31.12
N ALA A 324 13.55 -28.60 -32.16
CA ALA A 324 13.30 -28.19 -33.55
C ALA A 324 11.81 -27.96 -33.83
N ARG A 325 10.93 -28.84 -33.33
CA ARG A 325 9.47 -28.68 -33.49
C ARG A 325 8.93 -27.46 -32.75
N LEU A 326 9.48 -27.11 -31.58
CA LEU A 326 9.13 -25.88 -30.84
C LEU A 326 9.58 -24.62 -31.56
N ILE A 327 10.75 -24.65 -32.20
CA ILE A 327 11.24 -23.55 -33.03
C ILE A 327 10.32 -23.33 -34.26
N GLU A 328 9.93 -24.42 -34.93
CA GLU A 328 8.92 -24.36 -36.01
C GLU A 328 7.59 -23.79 -35.50
N GLU A 329 7.16 -24.22 -34.30
CA GLU A 329 5.95 -23.69 -33.67
C GLU A 329 6.09 -22.22 -33.30
N GLY A 330 7.25 -21.80 -32.82
CA GLY A 330 7.54 -20.41 -32.51
C GLY A 330 7.49 -19.52 -33.74
N SER A 331 7.93 -20.03 -34.90
CA SER A 331 7.81 -19.34 -36.19
C SER A 331 6.35 -19.24 -36.63
N ARG A 332 5.59 -20.34 -36.46
CA ARG A 332 4.15 -20.37 -36.75
C ARG A 332 3.36 -19.39 -35.89
N LEU A 333 3.70 -19.26 -34.60
CA LEU A 333 3.07 -18.31 -33.68
C LEU A 333 3.44 -16.86 -33.96
N ALA A 334 4.56 -16.61 -34.66
CA ALA A 334 4.97 -15.29 -35.12
C ALA A 334 4.34 -14.90 -36.46
N ASP A 335 3.58 -15.81 -37.11
CA ASP A 335 3.06 -15.67 -38.48
C ASP A 335 4.13 -15.27 -39.51
N ASP A 336 5.39 -15.64 -39.27
CA ASP A 336 6.55 -15.27 -40.08
C ASP A 336 7.60 -16.39 -40.05
N ASN A 337 8.01 -16.87 -41.23
CA ASN A 337 9.01 -17.94 -41.33
C ASN A 337 10.45 -17.48 -41.05
N GLN A 338 10.70 -16.17 -41.02
CA GLN A 338 11.98 -15.55 -40.70
C GLN A 338 12.04 -15.05 -39.25
N ARG A 339 10.97 -15.20 -38.46
CA ARG A 339 10.94 -14.82 -37.04
C ARG A 339 10.44 -15.95 -36.15
N MET A 340 10.65 -15.82 -34.84
CA MET A 340 10.12 -16.71 -33.81
C MET A 340 9.52 -15.87 -32.69
N THR A 341 8.39 -16.31 -32.14
CA THR A 341 7.81 -15.68 -30.95
C THR A 341 8.76 -15.81 -29.76
N ILE A 342 8.81 -14.79 -28.92
CA ILE A 342 9.48 -14.83 -27.61
C ILE A 342 8.49 -14.69 -26.46
N GLN A 343 7.22 -15.02 -26.71
CA GLN A 343 6.21 -15.13 -25.66
C GLN A 343 6.45 -16.39 -24.82
N ILE A 344 7.33 -16.26 -23.82
CA ILE A 344 7.80 -17.34 -22.94
C ILE A 344 6.63 -18.14 -22.36
N GLY A 345 5.56 -17.47 -21.94
CA GLY A 345 4.35 -18.13 -21.42
C GLY A 345 3.75 -19.15 -22.39
N ARG A 346 3.61 -18.79 -23.68
CA ARG A 346 3.07 -19.72 -24.70
C ARG A 346 3.98 -20.92 -24.92
N ILE A 347 5.28 -20.70 -24.93
CA ILE A 347 6.28 -21.75 -25.12
C ILE A 347 6.25 -22.70 -23.92
N ALA A 348 6.20 -22.17 -22.71
CA ALA A 348 6.10 -22.92 -21.47
C ALA A 348 4.83 -23.76 -21.41
N ASP A 349 3.68 -23.24 -21.85
CA ASP A 349 2.43 -23.99 -21.90
C ASP A 349 2.50 -25.20 -22.84
N ILE A 350 3.06 -25.02 -24.05
CA ILE A 350 3.26 -26.12 -25.00
C ILE A 350 4.19 -27.19 -24.40
N LEU A 351 5.26 -26.77 -23.72
CA LEU A 351 6.19 -27.68 -23.04
C LEU A 351 5.53 -28.46 -21.91
N ARG A 352 4.67 -27.81 -21.10
CA ARG A 352 3.92 -28.49 -20.02
C ARG A 352 2.96 -29.54 -20.57
N GLU A 353 2.22 -29.22 -21.63
CA GLU A 353 1.32 -30.16 -22.30
C GLU A 353 2.11 -31.33 -22.93
N ALA A 354 3.24 -31.05 -23.57
CA ALA A 354 4.09 -32.10 -24.14
C ALA A 354 4.74 -33.00 -23.07
N ASN A 355 5.12 -32.42 -21.92
CA ASN A 355 5.63 -33.18 -20.77
C ASN A 355 4.58 -34.17 -20.23
N PHE A 356 3.31 -33.77 -20.22
CA PHE A 356 2.19 -34.65 -19.89
C PHE A 356 2.09 -35.81 -20.88
N TRP A 357 2.09 -35.54 -22.19
CA TRP A 357 2.04 -36.60 -23.22
C TRP A 357 3.24 -37.55 -23.20
N ALA A 358 4.44 -37.04 -22.94
CA ALA A 358 5.62 -37.86 -22.74
C ALA A 358 5.48 -38.76 -21.50
N GLY A 359 4.86 -38.24 -20.42
CA GLY A 359 4.55 -39.00 -19.21
C GLY A 359 3.55 -40.12 -19.45
N GLU A 360 2.43 -39.82 -20.11
CA GLU A 360 1.40 -40.81 -20.50
C GLU A 360 1.97 -41.93 -21.37
N ALA A 361 2.96 -41.62 -22.20
CA ALA A 361 3.64 -42.61 -23.04
C ALA A 361 4.83 -43.31 -22.35
N GLY A 362 5.08 -43.04 -21.06
CA GLY A 362 6.16 -43.66 -20.29
C GLY A 362 7.58 -43.25 -20.72
N ARG A 363 7.74 -42.12 -21.42
CA ARG A 363 9.05 -41.61 -21.87
C ARG A 363 9.73 -40.77 -20.81
N GLY A 364 11.06 -40.88 -20.75
CA GLY A 364 11.92 -40.03 -19.91
C GLY A 364 12.24 -38.66 -20.51
N GLU A 365 11.94 -38.45 -21.79
CA GLU A 365 12.21 -37.23 -22.55
C GLU A 365 10.99 -36.81 -23.39
N ILE A 366 10.88 -35.52 -23.68
CA ILE A 366 9.88 -34.93 -24.56
C ILE A 366 10.41 -34.98 -25.99
N THR A 367 9.63 -35.60 -26.88
CA THR A 367 10.00 -35.78 -28.29
C THR A 367 9.26 -34.81 -29.22
N ARG A 368 9.68 -34.76 -30.49
CA ARG A 368 8.92 -34.07 -31.57
C ARG A 368 7.42 -34.41 -31.57
N ASN A 369 7.07 -35.68 -31.37
CA ASN A 369 5.69 -36.14 -31.43
C ASN A 369 4.85 -35.62 -30.24
N ASP A 370 5.48 -35.47 -29.07
CA ASP A 370 4.82 -34.92 -27.87
C ASP A 370 4.46 -33.45 -28.07
N ILE A 371 5.37 -32.66 -28.63
CA ILE A 371 5.12 -31.25 -28.97
C ILE A 371 4.05 -31.15 -30.06
N ALA A 372 4.16 -31.95 -31.12
CA ALA A 372 3.18 -31.95 -32.20
C ALA A 372 1.77 -32.32 -31.70
N ARG A 373 1.68 -33.29 -30.78
CA ARG A 373 0.43 -33.68 -30.14
C ARG A 373 -0.11 -32.55 -29.25
N ALA A 374 0.71 -31.92 -28.41
CA ALA A 374 0.28 -30.78 -27.61
C ALA A 374 -0.36 -29.67 -28.46
N VAL A 375 0.29 -29.29 -29.56
CA VAL A 375 -0.24 -28.30 -30.50
C VAL A 375 -1.55 -28.76 -31.15
N HIS A 376 -1.62 -30.03 -31.60
CA HIS A 376 -2.83 -30.58 -32.21
C HIS A 376 -4.01 -30.58 -31.24
N GLU A 377 -3.82 -31.09 -30.03
CA GLU A 377 -4.84 -31.18 -29.00
C GLU A 377 -5.32 -29.78 -28.57
N ARG A 378 -4.42 -28.79 -28.52
CA ARG A 378 -4.79 -27.38 -28.29
C ARG A 378 -5.70 -26.85 -29.40
N ILE A 379 -5.39 -27.14 -30.66
CA ILE A 379 -6.24 -26.77 -31.79
C ILE A 379 -7.60 -27.45 -31.66
N GLN A 380 -7.64 -28.77 -31.44
CA GLN A 380 -8.87 -29.55 -31.29
C GLN A 380 -9.80 -28.96 -30.22
N ARG A 381 -9.26 -28.54 -29.07
CA ARG A 381 -10.05 -27.89 -28.00
C ARG A 381 -10.71 -26.58 -28.44
N ALA A 382 -10.13 -25.86 -29.40
CA ALA A 382 -10.66 -24.60 -29.94
C ALA A 382 -11.51 -24.78 -31.21
N ASP A 383 -11.53 -25.98 -31.80
CA ASP A 383 -11.88 -26.17 -33.20
C ASP A 383 -13.38 -26.31 -33.51
N ARG A 384 -14.23 -26.33 -32.48
CA ARG A 384 -15.68 -26.59 -32.61
C ARG A 384 -16.37 -25.76 -33.71
N LEU A 385 -15.96 -24.51 -33.90
CA LEU A 385 -16.55 -23.63 -34.91
C LEU A 385 -16.02 -23.91 -36.33
N ARG A 386 -14.76 -24.35 -36.48
CA ARG A 386 -14.22 -24.84 -37.76
C ARG A 386 -14.96 -26.10 -38.19
N ASP A 387 -15.11 -27.07 -37.27
CA ASP A 387 -15.80 -28.33 -37.54
C ASP A 387 -17.24 -28.10 -37.99
N ARG A 388 -17.98 -27.24 -37.28
CA ARG A 388 -19.34 -26.86 -37.70
C ARG A 388 -19.36 -26.17 -39.06
N SER A 389 -18.39 -25.32 -39.36
CA SER A 389 -18.29 -24.69 -40.67
C SER A 389 -18.05 -25.75 -41.76
N GLN A 390 -17.16 -26.70 -41.52
CA GLN A 390 -16.87 -27.78 -42.45
C GLN A 390 -18.07 -28.71 -42.65
N GLU A 391 -18.75 -29.08 -41.56
CA GLU A 391 -19.96 -29.90 -41.58
C GLU A 391 -21.06 -29.28 -42.46
N THR A 392 -21.22 -27.95 -42.46
CA THR A 392 -22.18 -27.29 -43.36
C THR A 392 -21.82 -27.40 -44.83
N ILE A 393 -20.53 -27.48 -45.15
CA ILE A 393 -20.05 -27.71 -46.51
C ILE A 393 -20.29 -29.17 -46.90
N ASP A 394 -19.91 -30.10 -46.03
CA ASP A 394 -20.04 -31.55 -46.28
C ASP A 394 -21.51 -31.98 -46.44
N ARG A 395 -22.43 -31.32 -45.71
CA ARG A 395 -23.88 -31.51 -45.85
C ARG A 395 -24.49 -30.82 -47.08
N GLY A 396 -23.71 -30.07 -47.85
CA GLY A 396 -24.19 -29.32 -49.01
C GLY A 396 -25.10 -28.12 -48.66
N ILE A 397 -25.13 -27.68 -47.40
CA ILE A 397 -25.84 -26.46 -46.99
C ILE A 397 -25.09 -25.23 -47.52
N VAL A 398 -23.76 -25.26 -47.41
CA VAL A 398 -22.86 -24.28 -48.02
C VAL A 398 -22.23 -24.92 -49.25
N LEU A 399 -22.52 -24.36 -50.42
CA LEU A 399 -22.09 -24.92 -51.70
C LEU A 399 -20.67 -24.46 -52.05
N ILE A 400 -19.68 -25.34 -51.83
CA ILE A 400 -18.28 -25.15 -52.21
C ILE A 400 -17.86 -26.32 -53.12
N ASP A 401 -17.46 -25.99 -54.35
CA ASP A 401 -16.96 -26.98 -55.30
C ASP A 401 -15.42 -27.09 -55.14
N THR A 402 -14.91 -28.27 -54.79
CA THR A 402 -13.45 -28.53 -54.59
C THR A 402 -12.80 -29.27 -55.75
N SER A 403 -13.59 -29.71 -56.74
CA SER A 403 -13.11 -30.38 -57.96
C SER A 403 -13.94 -29.96 -59.17
N GLY A 404 -13.40 -30.21 -60.37
CA GLY A 404 -14.01 -29.78 -61.62
C GLY A 404 -13.73 -28.33 -61.98
N THR A 405 -14.45 -27.81 -62.97
CA THR A 405 -14.24 -26.45 -63.52
C THR A 405 -15.57 -25.78 -63.80
N LYS A 406 -15.68 -24.48 -63.50
CA LYS A 406 -16.89 -23.70 -63.74
C LYS A 406 -16.58 -22.24 -64.09
N VAL A 407 -17.15 -21.77 -65.19
CA VAL A 407 -16.92 -20.40 -65.68
C VAL A 407 -17.55 -19.38 -64.73
N GLY A 408 -16.80 -18.32 -64.39
CA GLY A 408 -17.28 -17.23 -63.55
C GLY A 408 -17.46 -17.60 -62.08
N GLN A 409 -16.80 -18.65 -61.58
CA GLN A 409 -16.79 -19.01 -60.16
C GLN A 409 -15.36 -19.20 -59.66
N ILE A 410 -15.10 -18.75 -58.43
CA ILE A 410 -13.83 -18.95 -57.73
C ILE A 410 -14.09 -19.17 -56.25
N ASN A 411 -13.23 -19.95 -55.59
CA ASN A 411 -13.23 -20.08 -54.14
C ASN A 411 -12.31 -19.01 -53.55
N GLY A 412 -12.91 -17.96 -52.99
CA GLY A 412 -12.21 -17.01 -52.14
C GLY A 412 -11.86 -17.66 -50.80
N LEU A 413 -10.74 -17.24 -50.21
CA LEU A 413 -10.35 -17.66 -48.87
C LEU A 413 -10.55 -16.49 -47.91
N SER A 414 -11.29 -16.75 -46.83
CA SER A 414 -11.50 -15.82 -45.74
C SER A 414 -10.91 -16.42 -44.47
N VAL A 415 -10.48 -15.58 -43.52
CA VAL A 415 -10.01 -16.02 -42.22
C VAL A 415 -11.01 -15.56 -41.17
N LEU A 416 -11.45 -16.49 -40.33
CA LEU A 416 -12.24 -16.19 -39.14
C LEU A 416 -11.33 -16.31 -37.92
N SER A 417 -11.26 -15.24 -37.14
CA SER A 417 -10.48 -15.17 -35.91
C SER A 417 -11.41 -15.10 -34.70
N LEU A 418 -11.19 -15.98 -33.74
CA LEU A 418 -11.97 -16.14 -32.51
C LEU A 418 -11.01 -16.21 -31.32
N GLY A 419 -10.72 -15.05 -30.73
CA GLY A 419 -9.65 -14.93 -29.74
C GLY A 419 -8.33 -15.40 -30.33
N GLU A 420 -7.74 -16.42 -29.71
CA GLU A 420 -6.43 -17.00 -30.07
C GLU A 420 -6.48 -18.06 -31.17
N PHE A 421 -7.67 -18.39 -31.68
CA PHE A 421 -7.85 -19.39 -32.71
C PHE A 421 -8.32 -18.75 -34.00
N ALA A 422 -7.60 -19.00 -35.09
CA ALA A 422 -7.98 -18.57 -36.43
C ALA A 422 -8.07 -19.77 -37.36
N PHE A 423 -9.06 -19.78 -38.23
CA PHE A 423 -9.19 -20.80 -39.27
C PHE A 423 -9.65 -20.19 -40.60
N GLY A 424 -9.15 -20.79 -41.68
CA GLY A 424 -9.56 -20.44 -43.03
C GLY A 424 -10.94 -21.03 -43.36
N ARG A 425 -11.76 -20.24 -44.03
CA ARG A 425 -13.06 -20.66 -44.56
C ARG A 425 -13.15 -20.31 -46.05
N PRO A 426 -13.41 -21.31 -46.92
CA PRO A 426 -13.66 -21.04 -48.33
C PRO A 426 -15.02 -20.39 -48.52
N SER A 427 -15.10 -19.44 -49.43
CA SER A 427 -16.32 -18.75 -49.84
C SER A 427 -16.43 -18.75 -51.35
N ARG A 428 -17.56 -19.21 -51.89
CA ARG A 428 -17.78 -19.23 -53.34
C ARG A 428 -18.15 -17.84 -53.83
N ILE A 429 -17.29 -17.26 -54.67
CA ILE A 429 -17.50 -15.98 -55.33
C ILE A 429 -17.93 -16.23 -56.77
N THR A 430 -18.94 -15.50 -57.25
CA THR A 430 -19.44 -15.63 -58.63
C THR A 430 -19.39 -14.31 -59.38
N ALA A 431 -18.92 -14.34 -60.62
CA ALA A 431 -18.95 -13.23 -61.56
C ALA A 431 -19.89 -13.54 -62.72
N ARG A 432 -20.71 -12.56 -63.11
CA ARG A 432 -21.58 -12.65 -64.29
C ARG A 432 -21.37 -11.42 -65.16
N VAL A 433 -21.18 -11.64 -66.46
CA VAL A 433 -21.01 -10.59 -67.45
C VAL A 433 -22.25 -10.54 -68.34
N ARG A 434 -22.73 -9.34 -68.65
CA ARG A 434 -23.81 -9.08 -69.59
C ARG A 434 -23.49 -7.81 -70.38
N MET A 435 -24.03 -7.69 -71.60
CA MET A 435 -23.94 -6.43 -72.36
C MET A 435 -24.59 -5.30 -71.57
N GLY A 436 -23.89 -4.17 -71.44
CA GLY A 436 -24.31 -3.03 -70.62
C GLY A 436 -23.34 -1.86 -70.70
N SER A 437 -23.52 -0.86 -69.83
CA SER A 437 -22.78 0.41 -69.87
C SER A 437 -21.34 0.37 -69.31
N GLY A 438 -20.73 -0.83 -69.20
CA GLY A 438 -19.35 -0.97 -68.68
C GLY A 438 -19.21 -0.77 -67.17
N ARG A 439 -20.26 -1.03 -66.39
CA ARG A 439 -20.23 -0.90 -64.92
C ARG A 439 -19.94 -2.24 -64.24
N VAL A 440 -19.05 -2.23 -63.24
CA VAL A 440 -18.84 -3.34 -62.31
C VAL A 440 -19.76 -3.15 -61.11
N THR A 441 -20.59 -4.15 -60.82
CA THR A 441 -21.48 -4.15 -59.64
C THR A 441 -20.99 -5.19 -58.65
N ASP A 442 -20.57 -4.74 -57.48
CA ASP A 442 -20.31 -5.61 -56.33
C ASP A 442 -21.55 -5.67 -55.44
N ILE A 443 -22.15 -6.86 -55.35
CA ILE A 443 -23.37 -7.10 -54.60
C ILE A 443 -23.14 -6.86 -53.10
N GLU A 444 -21.97 -7.23 -52.55
CA GLU A 444 -21.70 -7.06 -51.12
C GLU A 444 -21.61 -5.59 -50.70
N ARG A 445 -21.04 -4.73 -51.56
CA ARG A 445 -21.05 -3.28 -51.35
C ARG A 445 -22.46 -2.69 -51.45
N GLU A 446 -23.24 -3.06 -52.46
CA GLU A 446 -24.59 -2.50 -52.66
C GLU A 446 -25.54 -2.82 -51.49
N VAL A 447 -25.36 -3.99 -50.86
CA VAL A 447 -26.13 -4.41 -49.67
C VAL A 447 -25.45 -4.07 -48.34
N LYS A 448 -24.36 -3.29 -48.37
CA LYS A 448 -23.61 -2.78 -47.20
C LYS A 448 -23.06 -3.87 -46.27
N LEU A 449 -22.75 -5.04 -46.81
CA LEU A 449 -22.03 -6.10 -46.10
C LEU A 449 -20.51 -5.97 -46.27
N GLY A 450 -20.04 -5.34 -47.35
CA GLY A 450 -18.63 -5.06 -47.58
C GLY A 450 -18.10 -3.88 -46.76
N GLY A 451 -16.99 -4.09 -46.04
CA GLY A 451 -16.29 -3.02 -45.32
C GLY A 451 -15.53 -2.04 -46.23
N PRO A 452 -14.95 -0.95 -45.67
CA PRO A 452 -14.23 0.06 -46.45
C PRO A 452 -13.05 -0.48 -47.25
N LEU A 453 -12.27 -1.40 -46.67
CA LEU A 453 -11.11 -2.03 -47.34
C LEU A 453 -11.54 -2.90 -48.52
N HIS A 454 -12.61 -3.68 -48.37
CA HIS A 454 -13.19 -4.48 -49.45
C HIS A 454 -13.64 -3.58 -50.61
N SER A 455 -14.38 -2.51 -50.30
CA SER A 455 -14.87 -1.55 -51.29
C SER A 455 -13.73 -0.90 -52.07
N LYS A 456 -12.63 -0.55 -51.41
CA LYS A 456 -11.42 -0.04 -52.05
C LYS A 456 -10.83 -1.06 -53.03
N GLY A 457 -10.76 -2.34 -52.65
CA GLY A 457 -10.28 -3.41 -53.52
C GLY A 457 -11.10 -3.55 -54.81
N VAL A 458 -12.43 -3.50 -54.69
CA VAL A 458 -13.34 -3.52 -55.85
C VAL A 458 -13.14 -2.30 -56.76
N MET A 459 -12.94 -1.11 -56.19
CA MET A 459 -12.66 0.10 -56.97
C MET A 459 -11.33 -0.01 -57.73
N ILE A 460 -10.30 -0.61 -57.13
CA ILE A 460 -9.02 -0.87 -57.80
C ILE A 460 -9.22 -1.85 -58.97
N LEU A 461 -9.98 -2.92 -58.75
CA LEU A 461 -10.31 -3.87 -59.82
C LEU A 461 -11.05 -3.18 -60.97
N TRP A 462 -12.01 -2.31 -60.66
CA TRP A 462 -12.72 -1.53 -61.68
C TRP A 462 -11.80 -0.58 -62.44
N GLY A 463 -10.82 0.04 -61.78
CA GLY A 463 -9.82 0.86 -62.48
C GLY A 463 -8.84 0.07 -63.35
N PHE A 464 -8.67 -1.23 -63.09
CA PHE A 464 -7.81 -2.11 -63.87
C PHE A 464 -8.49 -2.67 -65.14
N LEU A 465 -9.80 -2.95 -65.05
CA LEU A 465 -10.63 -3.45 -66.15
C LEU A 465 -11.06 -2.31 -67.09
#